data_AF-A0A6D1AHH3-F1
#
_entry.id   AF-A0A6D1AHH3-F1
#
_cell.length_a   1.000
_cell.length_b   1.000
_cell.length_c   1.000
_cell.angle_alpha   90.00
_cell.angle_beta   90.00
_cell.angle_gamma   90.00
#
_symmetry.space_group_name_H-M   'P 1'
#
loop_
_entity.id
_entity.type
_entity.pdbx_description
1 polymer ?
#
loop_
_entity_poly.entity_id
_entity_poly.type
_entity_poly.pdbx_seq_one_letter_code
_entity_poly.pdbx_strand_id
1 'polypeptide(L)'
;ADVLMKGNVPTSVLLKAVLNRQEGLRSASVLSHVAVFDIPDFDRLMFVTDSAMNIAPSLEELRQILQNAVHVAHAVGNNMPKAAALAAVET
;
A
#
# COMPACT_ATOMS: atom_id res chain seq x y z
N ALA A 1 -10.52 -6.77 -17.90
CA ALA A 1 -10.89 -5.97 -16.72
C ALA A 1 -9.61 -5.44 -16.11
N ASP A 2 -9.59 -4.17 -15.76
CA ASP A 2 -8.34 -3.45 -15.43
C ASP A 2 -8.13 -3.25 -13.93
N VAL A 3 -9.19 -3.42 -13.13
CA VAL A 3 -9.18 -3.30 -11.66
C VAL A 3 -9.95 -4.47 -11.03
N LEU A 4 -9.38 -5.07 -9.98
CA LEU A 4 -10.02 -6.12 -9.19
C LEU A 4 -10.65 -5.54 -7.93
N MET A 5 -11.94 -5.81 -7.71
CA MET A 5 -12.67 -5.38 -6.52
C MET A 5 -13.15 -6.60 -5.72
N LYS A 6 -12.93 -6.58 -4.40
CA LYS A 6 -13.47 -7.61 -3.51
C LYS A 6 -14.98 -7.41 -3.33
N GLY A 7 -15.76 -8.39 -3.76
CA GLY A 7 -17.20 -8.44 -3.45
C GLY A 7 -17.50 -8.96 -2.04
N ASN A 8 -18.71 -9.50 -1.85
CA ASN A 8 -19.14 -10.10 -0.59
C ASN A 8 -18.58 -11.52 -0.38
N VAL A 9 -17.25 -11.64 -0.37
CA VAL A 9 -16.52 -12.88 -0.10
C VAL A 9 -15.47 -12.67 0.97
N PRO A 10 -15.03 -13.71 1.69
CA PRO A 10 -13.92 -13.60 2.63
C PRO A 10 -12.65 -13.10 1.93
N THR A 11 -11.90 -12.21 2.58
CA THR A 11 -10.64 -11.67 2.05
C THR A 11 -9.64 -12.77 1.72
N SER A 12 -9.61 -13.85 2.52
CA SER A 12 -8.76 -15.01 2.30
C SER A 12 -9.00 -15.69 0.94
N VAL A 13 -10.26 -15.75 0.48
CA VAL A 13 -10.60 -16.36 -0.82
C VAL A 13 -10.00 -15.54 -1.96
N LEU A 14 -10.18 -14.23 -1.93
CA LEU A 14 -9.61 -13.33 -2.93
C LEU A 14 -8.08 -13.36 -2.91
N LEU A 15 -7.47 -13.20 -1.73
CA LEU A 15 -6.02 -13.16 -1.60
C LEU A 15 -5.36 -14.47 -2.04
N LYS A 16 -5.99 -15.63 -1.79
CA LYS A 16 -5.47 -16.91 -2.29
C LYS A 16 -5.37 -16.94 -3.81
N ALA A 17 -6.34 -16.37 -4.52
CA ALA A 17 -6.31 -16.28 -5.98
C ALA A 17 -5.25 -15.27 -6.45
N VAL A 18 -5.22 -14.08 -5.83
CA VAL A 18 -4.28 -12.99 -6.18
C VAL A 18 -2.82 -13.39 -5.96
N LEU A 19 -2.52 -14.10 -4.87
CA LEU A 19 -1.16 -14.46 -4.48
C LEU A 19 -0.65 -15.77 -5.12
N ASN A 20 -1.43 -16.40 -6.00
CA ASN A 20 -0.99 -17.59 -6.72
C ASN A 20 0.22 -17.25 -7.60
N ARG A 21 1.30 -18.03 -7.50
CA ARG A 21 2.55 -17.77 -8.25
C ARG A 21 2.48 -18.12 -9.73
N GLN A 22 1.59 -19.02 -10.13
CA GLN A 22 1.48 -19.49 -11.51
C GLN A 22 0.46 -18.65 -12.29
N GLU A 23 -0.67 -18.33 -11.65
CA GLU A 23 -1.84 -17.73 -12.33
C GLU A 23 -2.36 -16.46 -11.62
N GLY A 24 -1.63 -15.96 -10.62
CA GLY A 24 -2.06 -14.80 -9.81
C GLY A 24 -1.56 -13.47 -10.35
N LEU A 25 -1.88 -12.40 -9.60
CA LEU A 25 -1.57 -11.00 -9.96
C LEU A 25 -0.38 -10.45 -9.16
N ARG A 26 0.32 -11.30 -8.43
CA ARG A 26 1.43 -10.90 -7.56
C ARG A 26 2.65 -10.49 -8.38
N SER A 27 3.25 -9.35 -8.02
CA SER A 27 4.57 -8.94 -8.50
C SER A 27 5.71 -9.45 -7.60
N ALA A 28 6.96 -9.10 -7.92
CA ALA A 28 8.10 -9.42 -7.06
C ALA A 28 8.07 -8.68 -5.70
N SER A 29 7.35 -7.56 -5.62
CA SER A 29 7.19 -6.76 -4.38
C SER A 29 6.16 -7.39 -3.44
N VAL A 30 6.26 -7.11 -2.15
CA VAL A 30 5.18 -7.41 -1.19
C VAL A 30 3.90 -6.67 -1.59
N LEU A 31 2.76 -7.31 -1.35
CA LEU A 31 1.46 -6.66 -1.48
C LEU A 31 1.23 -5.78 -0.25
N SER A 32 0.88 -4.52 -0.44
CA SER A 32 0.65 -3.57 0.65
C SER A 32 -0.61 -2.75 0.44
N HIS A 33 -1.19 -2.26 1.53
CA HIS A 33 -2.35 -1.36 1.51
C HIS A 33 -1.92 0.10 1.55
N VAL A 34 -2.50 0.94 0.69
CA VAL A 34 -2.30 2.41 0.71
C VAL A 34 -3.67 3.07 0.83
N ALA A 35 -3.88 3.83 1.91
CA ALA A 35 -5.01 4.74 2.04
C ALA A 35 -4.60 6.15 1.65
N VAL A 36 -5.46 6.84 0.92
CA VAL A 36 -5.28 8.24 0.52
C VAL A 36 -6.38 9.07 1.19
N PHE A 37 -5.97 10.10 1.90
CA PHE A 37 -6.85 11.00 2.63
C PHE A 37 -6.78 12.39 2.02
N ASP A 38 -7.95 12.95 1.73
CA ASP A 38 -8.15 14.38 1.52
C ASP A 38 -8.66 14.96 2.85
N ILE A 39 -7.85 15.80 3.49
CA ILE A 39 -8.08 16.28 4.85
C ILE A 39 -8.48 17.77 4.77
N PRO A 40 -9.63 18.17 5.36
CA PRO A 40 -10.01 19.57 5.42
C PRO A 40 -8.89 20.45 5.98
N ASP A 41 -8.67 21.61 5.37
CA ASP A 41 -7.64 22.59 5.74
C ASP A 41 -6.18 22.11 5.61
N PHE A 42 -5.94 20.96 4.95
CA PHE A 42 -4.60 20.48 4.62
C PHE A 42 -4.35 20.60 3.11
N ASP A 43 -3.24 21.24 2.73
CA ASP A 43 -2.97 21.66 1.35
C ASP A 43 -2.53 20.54 0.38
N ARG A 44 -2.60 19.28 0.82
CA ARG A 44 -2.09 18.13 0.07
C ARG A 44 -2.76 16.82 0.51
N LEU A 45 -2.74 15.82 -0.38
CA LEU A 45 -3.17 14.47 -0.03
C LEU A 45 -2.21 13.82 0.98
N MET A 46 -2.77 13.10 1.94
CA MET A 46 -2.02 12.30 2.91
C MET A 46 -2.13 10.81 2.58
N PHE A 47 -0.98 10.14 2.52
CA PHE A 47 -0.89 8.71 2.20
C PHE A 47 -0.48 7.96 3.46
N VAL A 48 -1.21 6.90 3.80
CA VAL A 48 -0.90 6.04 4.94
C VAL A 48 -0.80 4.59 4.48
N THR A 49 0.31 3.94 4.85
CA THR A 49 0.59 2.54 4.56
C THR A 49 1.41 1.95 5.73
N ASP A 50 1.28 0.70 6.16
CA ASP A 50 0.33 -0.34 5.76
C ASP A 50 -0.60 -0.66 6.94
N SER A 51 -1.88 -0.27 6.83
CA SER A 51 -2.82 -0.36 7.95
C SER A 51 -3.65 -1.65 7.96
N ALA A 52 -3.49 -2.55 6.99
CA ALA A 52 -4.45 -3.65 6.79
C ALA A 52 -3.87 -4.97 6.28
N MET A 53 -2.64 -4.99 5.74
CA MET A 53 -2.06 -6.19 5.10
C MET A 53 -0.88 -6.76 5.88
N ASN A 54 0.13 -5.95 6.17
CA ASN A 54 1.38 -6.41 6.79
C ASN A 54 1.41 -6.12 8.30
N ILE A 55 1.37 -7.16 9.13
CA ILE A 55 1.21 -7.04 10.60
C ILE A 55 2.48 -6.49 11.28
N ALA A 56 3.63 -7.09 10.98
CA ALA A 56 4.92 -6.73 11.58
C ALA A 56 6.02 -6.86 10.50
N PRO A 57 6.07 -5.91 9.54
CA PRO A 57 7.00 -5.98 8.44
C PRO A 57 8.45 -5.84 8.93
N SER A 58 9.34 -6.64 8.35
CA SER A 58 10.78 -6.46 8.44
C SER A 58 11.22 -5.16 7.74
N LEU A 59 12.47 -4.73 7.96
CA LEU A 59 13.02 -3.53 7.32
C LEU A 59 12.96 -3.60 5.78
N GLU A 60 13.21 -4.79 5.23
CA GLU A 60 13.16 -5.01 3.79
C GLU A 60 11.72 -4.95 3.25
N GLU A 61 10.75 -5.43 4.02
CA GLU A 61 9.33 -5.30 3.66
C GLU A 61 8.86 -3.85 3.79
N LEU A 62 9.30 -3.12 4.83
CA LEU A 62 9.03 -1.68 4.97
C LEU A 62 9.55 -0.87 3.77
N ARG A 63 10.74 -1.19 3.26
CA ARG A 63 11.30 -0.60 2.04
C ARG A 63 10.35 -0.81 0.85
N GLN A 64 9.84 -2.02 0.67
CA GLN A 64 8.95 -2.35 -0.44
C GLN A 64 7.55 -1.73 -0.28
N ILE A 65 7.01 -1.71 0.94
CA ILE A 65 5.75 -1.04 1.28
C ILE A 65 5.85 0.46 0.94
N LEU A 66 6.95 1.11 1.34
CA LEU A 66 7.19 2.51 1.03
C LEU A 66 7.28 2.75 -0.49
N GLN A 67 7.99 1.88 -1.23
CA GLN A 67 8.09 1.98 -2.68
C GLN A 67 6.73 1.86 -3.37
N ASN A 68 5.88 0.93 -2.91
CA ASN A 68 4.52 0.79 -3.42
C ASN A 68 3.70 2.08 -3.17
N ALA A 69 3.80 2.69 -1.99
CA ALA A 69 3.10 3.95 -1.69
C ALA A 69 3.63 5.12 -2.52
N VAL A 70 4.94 5.21 -2.77
CA VAL A 70 5.54 6.20 -3.67
C VAL A 70 5.02 6.03 -5.10
N HIS A 71 4.90 4.80 -5.60
CA HIS A 71 4.30 4.54 -6.92
C HIS A 71 2.86 5.04 -6.99
N VAL A 72 2.05 4.81 -5.94
CA VAL A 72 0.67 5.33 -5.88
C VAL A 72 0.68 6.86 -5.87
N ALA A 73 1.55 7.49 -5.07
CA ALA A 73 1.67 8.95 -4.99
C ALA A 73 2.02 9.58 -6.35
N HIS A 74 2.98 8.99 -7.09
CA HIS A 74 3.33 9.41 -8.44
C HIS A 74 2.13 9.26 -9.40
N ALA A 75 1.41 8.14 -9.34
CA ALA A 75 0.25 7.88 -10.20
C ALA A 75 -0.89 8.87 -10.01
N VAL A 76 -1.00 9.50 -8.83
CA VAL A 76 -2.00 10.54 -8.53
C VAL A 76 -1.44 11.97 -8.64
N GLY A 77 -0.27 12.15 -9.25
CA GLY A 77 0.29 13.45 -9.62
C GLY A 77 1.25 14.09 -8.62
N ASN A 78 1.59 13.42 -7.51
CA ASN A 78 2.63 13.88 -6.60
C ASN A 78 4.01 13.40 -7.06
N ASN A 79 4.74 14.22 -7.82
CA ASN A 79 6.05 13.85 -8.40
C ASN A 79 7.21 13.78 -7.39
N MET A 80 7.06 14.39 -6.22
CA MET A 80 8.11 14.45 -5.19
C MET A 80 7.51 14.13 -3.81
N PRO A 81 7.03 12.89 -3.60
CA PRO A 81 6.41 12.50 -2.34
C PRO A 81 7.44 12.53 -1.21
N LYS A 82 7.08 13.19 -0.11
CA LYS A 82 7.87 13.19 1.12
C LYS A 82 7.40 12.04 2.00
N ALA A 83 8.31 11.14 2.33
CA ALA A 83 8.03 9.98 3.17
C ALA A 83 8.50 10.21 4.60
N ALA A 84 7.72 9.74 5.57
CA ALA A 84 8.09 9.71 6.98
C ALA A 84 7.87 8.30 7.52
N ALA A 85 8.89 7.73 8.16
CA ALA A 85 8.74 6.51 8.95
C ALA A 85 8.20 6.93 10.33
N LEU A 86 6.96 6.55 10.63
CA LEU A 86 6.32 6.93 11.88
C LEU A 86 6.89 6.10 13.03
N ALA A 87 7.36 6.79 14.07
CA ALA A 87 7.86 6.21 15.30
C ALA A 87 7.35 7.02 16.50
N ALA A 88 7.43 6.44 17.70
CA ALA A 88 7.02 7.12 18.92
C ALA A 88 7.99 8.26 19.33
N VAL A 89 9.23 8.21 18.83
CA VAL A 89 10.30 9.17 19.10
C VAL A 89 11.13 9.37 17.83
N GLU A 90 11.82 10.50 17.75
CA GLU A 90 12.67 10.90 16.63
C GLU A 90 14.15 10.48 16.80
N THR A 91 14.50 9.90 17.95
CA THR A 91 15.88 9.61 18.40
C THR A 91 16.30 8.16 18.21
#